data_AF-W5SF89-F1
#
_entry.id   AF-W5SF89-F1
#
_cell.length_a   1.000
_cell.length_b   1.000
_cell.length_c   1.000
_cell.angle_alpha   90.00
_cell.angle_beta   90.00
_cell.angle_gamma   90.00
#
_symmetry.space_group_name_H-M   'P 1'
#
loop_
_entity.id
_entity.type
_entity.pdbx_description
1 polymer ?
#
loop_
_entity_poly.entity_id
_entity_poly.type
_entity_poly.pdbx_seq_one_letter_code
_entity_poly.pdbx_strand_id
1 'polypeptide(L)'
;MALTELIKAGIKQEIAEDLSYRYYKNELTHKDIEYLKENFDIKFEKVEASLNNKIETVRNELKADIRDLDIKIDNVENNLNNKIDNIINKLKSDIASVNN
;
A
#
# COMPACT_ATOMS: atom_id res chain seq x y z
N MET A 1 -9.47 -5.55 -51.17
CA MET A 1 -9.83 -6.92 -50.75
C MET A 1 -10.92 -6.91 -49.69
N ALA A 2 -10.78 -6.17 -48.58
CA ALA A 2 -11.82 -6.08 -47.55
C ALA A 2 -13.18 -5.53 -48.04
N LEU A 3 -13.22 -4.37 -48.72
CA LEU A 3 -14.47 -3.77 -49.24
C LEU A 3 -15.30 -4.73 -50.11
N THR A 4 -14.68 -5.37 -51.09
CA THR A 4 -15.36 -6.28 -52.03
C THR A 4 -15.96 -7.49 -51.32
N GLU A 5 -15.26 -8.05 -50.33
CA GLU A 5 -15.76 -9.17 -49.53
C GLU A 5 -16.91 -8.75 -48.60
N LEU A 6 -16.85 -7.55 -48.00
CA LEU A 6 -17.94 -6.99 -47.19
C LEU A 6 -19.22 -6.78 -48.02
N ILE A 7 -19.10 -6.27 -49.25
CA ILE A 7 -20.23 -6.10 -50.16
C ILE A 7 -20.81 -7.47 -50.57
N LYS A 8 -19.96 -8.45 -50.89
CA LYS A 8 -20.40 -9.84 -51.18
C LYS A 8 -21.15 -10.48 -50.01
N ALA A 9 -20.78 -10.15 -48.78
CA ALA A 9 -21.47 -10.59 -47.57
C ALA A 9 -22.82 -9.88 -47.33
N GLY A 10 -23.24 -8.98 -48.22
CA GLY A 10 -24.53 -8.28 -48.16
C GLY A 10 -24.53 -7.01 -47.30
N ILE A 11 -23.36 -6.50 -46.90
CA ILE A 11 -23.26 -5.25 -46.14
C ILE A 11 -23.53 -4.07 -47.09
N LYS A 12 -24.33 -3.11 -46.63
CA LYS A 12 -24.61 -1.86 -47.38
C LYS A 12 -23.30 -1.16 -47.75
N GLN A 13 -23.23 -0.65 -48.98
CA GLN A 13 -22.00 -0.06 -49.54
C GLN A 13 -21.37 1.00 -48.63
N GLU A 14 -22.15 1.98 -48.14
CA GLU A 14 -21.63 3.01 -47.21
C GLU A 14 -20.99 2.42 -45.94
N ILE A 15 -21.61 1.37 -45.38
CA ILE A 15 -21.10 0.69 -44.18
C ILE A 15 -19.84 -0.11 -44.51
N ALA A 16 -19.82 -0.78 -45.67
CA ALA A 16 -18.68 -1.57 -46.12
C ALA A 16 -17.45 -0.68 -46.43
N GLU A 17 -17.67 0.51 -46.99
CA GLU A 17 -16.64 1.52 -47.23
C GLU A 17 -16.03 2.03 -45.92
N ASP A 18 -16.86 2.39 -44.94
CA ASP A 18 -16.41 2.80 -43.60
C ASP A 18 -15.63 1.68 -42.88
N LEU A 19 -16.14 0.44 -42.87
CA LEU A 19 -15.42 -0.69 -42.24
C LEU A 19 -14.10 -1.02 -42.95
N SER A 20 -14.09 -1.03 -44.29
CA SER A 20 -12.87 -1.30 -45.06
C SER A 20 -11.83 -0.21 -44.85
N TYR A 21 -12.25 1.05 -44.69
CA TYR A 21 -11.37 2.16 -44.37
C TYR A 21 -10.76 1.99 -42.97
N ARG A 22 -11.59 1.72 -41.95
CA ARG A 22 -11.14 1.48 -40.56
C ARG A 22 -10.20 0.28 -40.45
N TYR A 23 -10.49 -0.80 -41.18
CA TYR A 23 -9.64 -1.98 -41.26
C TYR A 23 -8.27 -1.63 -41.87
N TYR A 24 -8.25 -0.91 -43.00
CA TYR A 24 -7.01 -0.51 -43.66
C TYR A 24 -6.17 0.46 -42.80
N LYS A 25 -6.83 1.30 -42.00
CA LYS A 25 -6.18 2.25 -41.09
C LYS A 25 -5.88 1.66 -39.70
N ASN A 26 -6.23 0.41 -39.44
CA ASN A 26 -6.14 -0.23 -38.12
C ASN A 26 -6.82 0.58 -36.99
N GLU A 27 -7.82 1.40 -37.32
CA GLU A 27 -8.52 2.25 -36.34
C GLU A 27 -9.30 1.42 -35.33
N LEU A 28 -9.80 0.25 -35.74
CA LEU A 28 -10.48 -0.69 -34.85
C LEU A 28 -9.50 -1.29 -33.83
N THR A 29 -8.33 -1.73 -34.31
CA THR A 29 -7.27 -2.32 -33.50
C THR A 29 -6.66 -1.31 -32.52
N HIS A 30 -6.54 -0.04 -32.91
CA HIS A 30 -6.01 1.00 -32.03
C HIS A 30 -6.93 1.28 -30.84
N LYS A 31 -8.25 1.36 -31.08
CA LYS A 31 -9.26 1.55 -30.02
C LYS A 31 -9.27 0.40 -29.02
N ASP A 32 -9.16 -0.84 -29.51
CA ASP A 32 -9.08 -2.01 -28.63
C ASP A 32 -7.81 -1.99 -27.76
N ILE A 33 -6.66 -1.59 -28.33
CA ILE A 33 -5.40 -1.43 -27.60
C ILE A 33 -5.50 -0.30 -26.57
N GLU A 34 -6.08 0.84 -26.93
CA GLU A 34 -6.29 1.98 -26.04
C GLU A 34 -7.19 1.58 -24.85
N TYR A 35 -8.31 0.91 -25.12
CA TYR A 35 -9.20 0.38 -24.08
C TYR A 35 -8.49 -0.61 -23.15
N LEU A 36 -7.67 -1.52 -23.70
CA LEU A 36 -6.87 -2.44 -22.89
C LEU A 36 -5.88 -1.69 -22.00
N LYS A 37 -5.18 -0.70 -22.56
CA LYS A 37 -4.23 0.14 -21.83
C LYS A 37 -4.91 0.87 -20.67
N GLU A 38 -6.02 1.57 -20.92
CA GLU A 38 -6.79 2.26 -19.88
C GLU A 38 -7.23 1.31 -18.76
N ASN A 39 -7.73 0.12 -19.12
CA ASN A 39 -8.11 -0.88 -18.12
C ASN A 39 -6.93 -1.41 -17.30
N PHE A 40 -5.76 -1.58 -17.91
CA PHE A 40 -4.56 -1.97 -17.19
C PHE A 40 -4.09 -0.85 -16.26
N ASP A 41 -4.06 0.39 -16.73
CA ASP A 41 -3.66 1.55 -15.93
C ASP A 41 -4.57 1.68 -14.68
N ILE A 42 -5.90 1.59 -14.86
CA ILE A 42 -6.86 1.59 -13.74
C ILE A 42 -6.63 0.43 -12.77
N LYS A 43 -6.31 -0.78 -13.28
CA LYS A 43 -6.03 -1.94 -12.43
C LYS A 43 -4.73 -1.75 -11.66
N PHE A 44 -3.69 -1.19 -12.28
CA PHE A 44 -2.43 -0.89 -11.62
C PHE A 44 -2.60 0.15 -10.52
N GLU A 45 -3.31 1.25 -10.77
CA GLU A 45 -3.61 2.25 -9.75
C GLU A 45 -4.35 1.65 -8.55
N LYS A 46 -5.32 0.75 -8.78
CA LYS A 46 -6.04 0.06 -7.70
C LYS A 46 -5.12 -0.86 -6.89
N VAL A 47 -4.21 -1.57 -7.55
CA VAL A 47 -3.23 -2.42 -6.87
C VAL A 47 -2.27 -1.57 -6.03
N GLU A 48 -1.74 -0.49 -6.60
CA GLU A 48 -0.86 0.45 -5.90
C GLU A 48 -1.54 1.05 -4.67
N ALA A 49 -2.77 1.55 -4.82
CA ALA A 49 -3.56 2.09 -3.71
C ALA A 49 -3.79 1.02 -2.61
N SER A 50 -4.10 -0.22 -2.99
CA SER A 50 -4.28 -1.31 -2.03
C SER A 50 -3.00 -1.64 -1.27
N LEU A 51 -1.85 -1.66 -1.96
CA LEU A 51 -0.55 -1.90 -1.34
C LEU A 51 -0.16 -0.75 -0.41
N ASN A 52 -0.33 0.50 -0.84
CA ASN A 52 -0.06 1.67 -0.02
C ASN A 52 -0.89 1.67 1.27
N ASN A 53 -2.18 1.33 1.18
CA ASN A 53 -3.04 1.20 2.35
C ASN A 53 -2.54 0.11 3.31
N LYS A 54 -2.17 -1.07 2.81
CA LYS A 54 -1.63 -2.15 3.65
C LYS A 54 -0.31 -1.74 4.33
N ILE A 55 0.57 -1.06 3.60
CA ILE A 55 1.83 -0.54 4.14
C ILE A 55 1.56 0.46 5.26
N GLU A 56 0.61 1.37 5.06
CA GLU A 56 0.27 2.37 6.08
C GLU A 56 -0.36 1.73 7.32
N THR A 57 -1.21 0.71 7.16
CA THR A 57 -1.73 -0.07 8.29
C THR A 57 -0.61 -0.72 9.09
N VAL A 58 0.28 -1.47 8.45
CA VAL A 58 1.43 -2.13 9.12
C VAL A 58 2.34 -1.10 9.80
N ARG A 59 2.60 0.04 9.14
CA ARG A 59 3.41 1.12 9.71
C ARG A 59 2.78 1.72 10.97
N ASN A 60 1.46 1.84 11.01
CA ASN A 60 0.75 2.38 12.17
C ASN A 60 0.67 1.38 13.32
N GLU A 61 0.49 0.08 13.03
CA GLU A 61 0.57 -0.99 14.01
C GLU A 61 1.96 -1.04 14.66
N LEU A 62 3.04 -1.04 13.86
CA LEU A 62 4.40 -1.02 14.38
C LEU A 62 4.71 0.21 15.23
N LYS A 63 4.19 1.39 14.86
CA LYS A 63 4.33 2.60 15.69
C LYS A 63 3.61 2.47 17.03
N ALA A 64 2.46 1.82 17.08
CA ALA A 64 1.75 1.57 18.32
C ALA A 64 2.54 0.60 19.21
N ASP A 65 3.02 -0.50 18.64
CA ASP A 65 3.85 -1.49 19.36
C ASP A 65 5.11 -0.85 19.94
N ILE A 66 5.79 0.04 19.20
CA ILE A 66 6.98 0.77 19.70
C ILE A 66 6.61 1.65 20.89
N ARG A 67 5.50 2.40 20.82
CA ARG A 67 5.05 3.25 21.95
C ARG A 67 4.73 2.43 23.19
N ASP A 68 4.08 1.28 23.01
CA ASP A 68 3.77 0.38 24.12
C ASP A 68 5.04 -0.20 24.75
N LEU A 69 6.06 -0.48 23.94
CA LEU A 69 7.38 -0.89 24.42
C LEU A 69 8.09 0.24 25.18
N ASP A 70 8.08 1.47 24.66
CA ASP A 70 8.65 2.64 25.35
C ASP A 70 8.01 2.82 26.74
N ILE A 71 6.68 2.76 26.83
CA ILE A 71 5.96 2.83 28.12
C ILE A 71 6.37 1.68 29.06
N LYS A 72 6.54 0.45 28.55
CA LYS A 72 6.99 -0.68 29.37
C LYS A 72 8.41 -0.47 29.87
N ILE A 73 9.29 0.07 29.04
CA ILE A 73 10.68 0.39 29.41
C ILE A 73 10.71 1.45 30.50
N ASP A 74 9.98 2.56 30.33
CA ASP A 74 9.88 3.63 31.33
C ASP A 74 9.37 3.09 32.68
N ASN A 75 8.37 2.22 32.66
CA ASN A 75 7.85 1.58 33.87
C ASN A 75 8.90 0.68 34.55
N VAL A 76 9.67 -0.10 33.78
CA VAL A 76 10.75 -0.93 34.32
C VAL A 76 11.85 -0.06 34.92
N GLU A 77 12.26 1.00 34.23
CA GLU A 77 13.27 1.94 34.70
C GLU A 77 12.86 2.60 36.03
N ASN A 78 11.63 3.15 36.09
CA ASN A 78 11.10 3.75 37.31
C ASN A 78 11.06 2.75 38.49
N ASN A 79 10.64 1.51 38.23
CA ASN A 79 10.62 0.47 39.26
C ASN A 79 12.03 0.09 39.75
N LEU A 80 13.02 0.06 38.86
CA LEU A 80 14.42 -0.20 39.22
C LEU A 80 15.00 0.96 40.04
N ASN A 81 14.78 2.21 39.62
CA ASN A 81 15.21 3.40 40.35
C ASN A 81 14.65 3.41 41.77
N ASN A 82 13.33 3.17 41.93
CA ASN A 82 12.71 3.08 43.25
C ASN A 82 13.32 1.97 44.13
N LYS A 83 13.64 0.80 43.56
CA LYS A 83 14.30 -0.29 44.30
C LYS A 83 15.71 0.08 44.73
N ILE A 84 16.47 0.75 43.86
CA ILE A 84 17.82 1.23 44.15
C ILE A 84 17.79 2.26 45.27
N ASP A 85 16.89 3.24 45.21
CA ASP A 85 16.74 4.27 46.23
C ASP A 85 16.38 3.67 47.60
N ASN A 86 15.48 2.68 47.63
CA ASN A 86 15.14 1.95 48.85
C ASN A 86 16.34 1.21 49.45
N ILE A 87 17.17 0.57 48.61
CA ILE A 87 18.39 -0.10 49.05
C ILE A 87 19.39 0.92 49.61
N ILE A 88 19.61 2.04 48.91
CA ILE A 88 20.50 3.12 49.35
C ILE A 88 20.05 3.65 50.72
N ASN A 89 18.76 3.91 50.90
CA ASN A 89 18.21 4.39 52.17
C ASN A 89 18.40 3.39 53.31
N LYS A 90 18.20 2.10 53.04
CA LYS A 90 18.45 1.04 54.03
C LYS A 90 19.93 0.99 54.42
N LEU A 91 20.84 1.00 53.44
CA LEU A 91 22.28 1.00 53.70
C LEU A 91 22.73 2.21 54.51
N LYS A 92 22.20 3.41 54.21
CA LYS A 92 22.46 4.61 55.01
C LYS A 92 22.01 4.45 56.46
N SER A 93 20.83 3.86 56.68
CA SER A 93 20.31 3.59 58.03
C SER A 93 21.20 2.59 58.78
N ASP A 94 21.59 1.50 58.12
CA ASP A 94 22.43 0.46 58.71
C ASP A 94 23.79 1.04 59.13
N ILE A 95 24.43 1.84 58.27
CA ILE A 95 25.70 2.53 58.57
C ILE A 95 25.55 3.49 59.76
N ALA A 96 24.46 4.26 59.81
CA ALA A 96 24.21 5.19 60.91
C ALA A 96 24.06 4.45 62.25
N SER A 97 23.45 3.26 62.25
CA SER A 97 23.28 2.44 63.46
C SER A 97 24.58 1.86 64.02
N VAL A 98 25.60 1.65 63.17
CA VAL A 98 26.90 1.11 63.60
C VAL A 98 27.81 2.21 64.18
N ASN A 99 27.57 3.47 63.80
CA ASN A 99 28.36 4.62 64.25
C ASN A 99 27.87 5.23 65.58
N ASN A 100 26.77 4.73 66.15
CA ASN A 100 26.22 5.12 67.46
C ASN A 100 26.43 4.02 68.50
#